data_AF-A0A9P1DRP6-F1
#
_entry.id   AF-A0A9P1DRP6-F1
#
_cell.length_a   1.000
_cell.length_b   1.000
_cell.length_c   1.000
_cell.angle_alpha   90.00
_cell.angle_beta   90.00
_cell.angle_gamma   90.00
#
_symmetry.space_group_name_H-M   'P 1'
#
loop_
_entity.id
_entity.type
_entity.pdbx_description
1 polymer ?
#
loop_
_entity_poly.entity_id
_entity_poly.type
_entity_poly.pdbx_seq_one_letter_code
_entity_poly.pdbx_strand_id
1 'polypeptide(L)'
;MAPKGLKWKVVLSDESRRSYVPSARLGDFFKTIYGKTAWEQPEGPQGLLPRKTVWMVKSGCQCPYRYGGVTIKPQEFPDWMTELLRTYMPYCGKSEEEWPDSCNVNLYEDGSHAVGWHTDDEALFQSLHQDVAIVSLSLGQPRKFDLRKNWPEEGERLQERLHLGNGALATMEGMLQKHYMHRIARDDESLGPRINLTWRWIKKHADVKENKDHQVLDTLDAEGSCIFTRTRGAVTEKGLWHRYVHVWVLNLPDSAVLMQLRAPEKKRFGGMWNCTSGFVMSGMPSLEACKHHLDTESGLRYEDHMYEFVFSCKNTSVANGEEIKQLIDVYVVSLKRPPELHKIYYDIKEATELKYVGIGELEQAYQNQDPNFVLVSTPEYARRLFHFLHKKIRIYIEMLPKIDSDEERHNKKGQQLLDRIGDVNKLRRAQDLGVVVEPCKRIDAYSESVWHRAVHVWVFDVESCRLLLLLRSPKKRHFGGRWNCSTGHIKMGDPALPTALKSVKDDVGLGNVTENDFEYLFQTLVEMDTGGDAFLKQVVDVYLLSVPNEETCPVIPDLTSLSLAKGEVDQVMYLELDRLQEVYTTSPPPHDFVVFPGDDYQTRFFFNLRQRHKKYLEKVAEPPEPPMF
;
A
#
# COMPACT_ATOMS: atom_id res chain seq x y z
N MET A 1 8.17 -0.58 -24.55
CA MET A 1 7.39 -0.16 -25.75
C MET A 1 8.35 0.08 -26.92
N ALA A 2 8.34 -0.72 -27.98
CA ALA A 2 9.22 -0.51 -29.14
C ALA A 2 8.38 -0.14 -30.39
N PRO A 3 8.38 1.13 -30.85
CA PRO A 3 7.63 1.52 -32.04
C PRO A 3 8.22 0.92 -33.32
N LYS A 4 7.38 0.78 -34.35
CA LYS A 4 7.75 0.28 -35.68
C LYS A 4 8.79 1.19 -36.33
N GLY A 5 10.02 0.72 -36.51
CA GLY A 5 11.03 1.41 -37.33
C GLY A 5 12.49 1.10 -36.99
N LEU A 6 12.81 0.85 -35.71
CA LEU A 6 14.15 0.45 -35.27
C LEU A 6 14.17 -0.97 -34.71
N LYS A 7 15.22 -1.74 -35.05
CA LYS A 7 15.49 -3.04 -34.43
C LYS A 7 16.13 -2.81 -33.05
N TRP A 8 15.29 -2.85 -32.02
CA TRP A 8 15.74 -2.83 -30.63
C TRP A 8 16.35 -4.17 -30.24
N LYS A 9 17.54 -4.17 -29.65
CA LYS A 9 18.12 -5.34 -28.99
C LYS A 9 17.66 -5.36 -27.54
N VAL A 10 16.86 -6.35 -27.17
CA VAL A 10 16.49 -6.62 -25.77
C VAL A 10 17.70 -7.19 -25.06
N VAL A 11 18.23 -6.45 -24.09
CA VAL A 11 19.41 -6.86 -23.30
C VAL A 11 18.99 -7.55 -22.02
N LEU A 12 17.95 -7.06 -21.37
CA LEU A 12 17.27 -7.74 -20.27
C LEU A 12 15.78 -7.83 -20.60
N SER A 13 15.20 -9.01 -20.41
CA SER A 13 13.76 -9.22 -20.29
C SER A 13 13.54 -10.22 -19.16
N ASP A 14 13.06 -9.71 -18.03
CA ASP A 14 12.67 -10.49 -16.87
C ASP A 14 11.20 -10.17 -16.58
N GLU A 15 10.31 -10.95 -17.21
CA GLU A 15 8.86 -10.82 -17.05
C GLU A 15 8.42 -11.02 -15.59
N SER A 16 9.05 -11.98 -14.88
CA SER A 16 8.73 -12.30 -13.49
C SER A 16 8.94 -11.10 -12.56
N ARG A 17 9.96 -10.29 -12.83
CA ARG A 17 10.27 -9.06 -12.09
C ARG A 17 9.89 -7.80 -12.85
N ARG A 18 9.11 -7.93 -13.93
CA ARG A 18 8.68 -6.83 -14.82
C ARG A 18 9.82 -5.84 -15.15
N SER A 19 10.98 -6.35 -15.56
CA SER A 19 12.21 -5.56 -15.72
C SER A 19 12.80 -5.71 -17.12
N TYR A 20 13.01 -4.59 -17.83
CA TYR A 20 13.42 -4.61 -19.23
C TYR A 20 14.51 -3.57 -19.56
N VAL A 21 15.44 -3.94 -20.44
CA VAL A 21 16.50 -3.04 -20.95
C VAL A 21 16.71 -3.24 -22.47
N PRO A 22 15.92 -2.60 -23.34
CA PRO A 22 16.17 -2.60 -24.77
C PRO A 22 17.19 -1.51 -25.16
N SER A 23 17.93 -1.71 -26.27
CA SER A 23 18.87 -0.73 -26.81
C SER A 23 18.86 -0.62 -28.36
N ALA A 24 19.22 0.56 -28.87
CA ALA A 24 19.32 0.93 -30.28
C ALA A 24 20.48 1.93 -30.51
N ARG A 25 20.84 2.25 -31.76
CA ARG A 25 21.92 3.21 -32.11
C ARG A 25 21.44 4.28 -33.11
N LEU A 26 21.78 5.54 -32.86
CA LEU A 26 21.30 6.74 -33.56
C LEU A 26 22.43 7.78 -33.80
N GLY A 27 22.09 8.98 -34.31
CA GLY A 27 23.04 10.05 -34.72
C GLY A 27 23.76 10.79 -33.58
N ASP A 28 24.59 11.77 -33.95
CA ASP A 28 25.58 12.43 -33.07
C ASP A 28 25.21 13.88 -32.71
N PHE A 29 25.17 14.18 -31.40
CA PHE A 29 24.97 15.52 -30.84
C PHE A 29 26.13 15.95 -29.90
N PHE A 30 27.24 15.20 -29.90
CA PHE A 30 28.30 15.33 -28.91
C PHE A 30 28.86 16.76 -28.83
N LYS A 31 29.24 17.35 -29.98
CA LYS A 31 29.86 18.69 -30.02
C LYS A 31 28.94 19.77 -29.44
N THR A 32 27.66 19.72 -29.77
CA THR A 32 26.66 20.69 -29.29
C THR A 32 26.54 20.64 -27.78
N ILE A 33 26.36 19.44 -27.22
CA ILE A 33 26.16 19.25 -25.78
C ILE A 33 27.46 19.54 -25.02
N TYR A 34 28.60 19.07 -25.54
CA TYR A 34 29.90 19.29 -24.92
C TYR A 34 30.22 20.79 -24.76
N GLY A 35 30.00 21.59 -25.83
CA GLY A 35 30.34 23.02 -25.83
C GLY A 35 29.28 23.94 -25.21
N LYS A 36 28.01 23.54 -25.15
CA LYS A 36 26.91 24.39 -24.65
C LYS A 36 26.41 24.04 -23.24
N THR A 37 26.98 23.02 -22.60
CA THR A 37 26.62 22.63 -21.23
C THR A 37 27.55 23.28 -20.23
N ALA A 38 27.00 23.92 -19.19
CA ALA A 38 27.76 24.46 -18.08
C ALA A 38 28.16 23.33 -17.11
N TRP A 39 29.23 22.61 -17.44
CA TRP A 39 29.68 21.45 -16.67
C TRP A 39 30.17 21.81 -15.28
N GLU A 40 29.68 21.08 -14.27
CA GLU A 40 30.17 21.15 -12.90
C GLU A 40 30.72 19.79 -12.46
N GLN A 41 31.73 19.78 -11.60
CA GLN A 41 32.22 18.55 -10.95
C GLN A 41 31.94 18.65 -9.45
N PRO A 42 30.80 18.12 -8.98
CA PRO A 42 30.42 18.28 -7.59
C PRO A 42 31.33 17.48 -6.66
N GLU A 43 31.50 17.99 -5.45
CA GLU A 43 32.21 17.33 -4.37
C GLU A 43 31.22 16.59 -3.45
N GLY A 44 31.50 15.32 -3.19
CA GLY A 44 30.75 14.48 -2.26
C GLY A 44 31.57 14.14 -1.01
N PRO A 45 31.02 13.28 -0.12
CA PRO A 45 31.69 12.90 1.13
C PRO A 45 33.07 12.25 0.97
N GLN A 46 33.36 11.71 -0.22
CA GLN A 46 34.62 11.03 -0.56
C GLN A 46 35.49 11.86 -1.54
N GLY A 47 35.22 13.17 -1.65
CA GLY A 47 35.89 14.09 -2.57
C GLY A 47 35.13 14.28 -3.89
N LEU A 48 35.83 14.77 -4.92
CA LEU A 48 35.24 15.04 -6.22
C LEU A 48 34.62 13.78 -6.84
N LEU A 49 33.40 13.93 -7.37
CA LEU A 49 32.79 12.86 -8.15
C LEU A 49 33.68 12.54 -9.35
N PRO A 50 33.87 11.25 -9.71
CA PRO A 50 34.65 10.84 -10.87
C PRO A 50 33.86 11.02 -12.18
N ARG A 51 33.22 12.18 -12.35
CA ARG A 51 32.51 12.68 -13.53
C ARG A 51 32.08 14.12 -13.33
N LYS A 52 31.90 14.86 -14.43
CA LYS A 52 31.17 16.13 -14.46
C LYS A 52 29.69 15.85 -14.69
N THR A 53 28.81 16.66 -14.12
CA THR A 53 27.36 16.46 -14.23
C THR A 53 26.59 17.78 -14.22
N VAL A 54 25.44 17.78 -14.87
CA VAL A 54 24.43 18.83 -14.77
C VAL A 54 23.06 18.19 -14.56
N TRP A 55 22.26 18.76 -13.68
CA TRP A 55 20.86 18.39 -13.50
C TRP A 55 19.97 19.41 -14.20
N MET A 56 19.16 18.94 -15.15
CA MET A 56 18.28 19.80 -15.93
C MET A 56 16.83 19.39 -15.76
N VAL A 57 15.91 20.36 -15.75
CA VAL A 57 14.46 20.15 -15.60
C VAL A 57 13.68 21.02 -16.57
N LYS A 58 12.45 20.59 -16.88
CA LYS A 58 11.50 21.39 -17.65
C LYS A 58 11.22 22.72 -16.95
N SER A 59 11.02 23.78 -17.73
CA SER A 59 10.77 25.13 -17.20
C SER A 59 9.64 25.13 -16.17
N GLY A 60 9.83 25.89 -15.09
CA GLY A 60 8.93 25.96 -13.94
C GLY A 60 9.24 24.96 -12.81
N CYS A 61 10.09 23.95 -13.03
CA CYS A 61 10.51 23.03 -11.98
C CYS A 61 11.78 23.52 -11.25
N GLN A 62 11.82 23.42 -9.92
CA GLN A 62 12.99 23.77 -9.10
C GLN A 62 13.49 22.61 -8.22
N CYS A 63 13.10 21.38 -8.54
CA CYS A 63 13.46 20.23 -7.71
C CYS A 63 14.98 19.93 -7.80
N PRO A 64 15.69 19.93 -6.66
CA PRO A 64 17.11 19.60 -6.65
C PRO A 64 17.31 18.09 -6.83
N TYR A 65 18.37 17.70 -7.53
CA TYR A 65 18.77 16.31 -7.66
C TYR A 65 19.70 15.92 -6.51
N ARG A 66 19.35 14.86 -5.79
CA ARG A 66 20.09 14.39 -4.61
C ARG A 66 20.54 12.97 -4.85
N TYR A 67 21.85 12.75 -4.88
CA TYR A 67 22.43 11.43 -5.11
C TYR A 67 23.75 11.29 -4.34
N GLY A 68 23.97 10.15 -3.66
CA GLY A 68 25.25 9.82 -3.04
C GLY A 68 25.77 10.87 -2.04
N GLY A 69 24.86 11.57 -1.34
CA GLY A 69 25.19 12.65 -0.40
C GLY A 69 25.40 14.03 -1.05
N VAL A 70 25.35 14.14 -2.37
CA VAL A 70 25.49 15.39 -3.13
C VAL A 70 24.12 15.96 -3.47
N THR A 71 23.99 17.30 -3.47
CA THR A 71 22.80 18.01 -3.94
C THR A 71 23.17 18.94 -5.09
N ILE A 72 22.57 18.73 -6.27
CA ILE A 72 22.80 19.50 -7.49
C ILE A 72 21.57 20.36 -7.77
N LYS A 73 21.79 21.66 -8.00
CA LYS A 73 20.71 22.60 -8.34
C LYS A 73 20.22 22.35 -9.77
N PRO A 74 18.91 22.47 -10.02
CA PRO A 74 18.37 22.32 -11.36
C PRO A 74 18.74 23.50 -12.25
N GLN A 75 18.99 23.21 -13.52
CA GLN A 75 19.01 24.18 -14.61
C GLN A 75 17.80 23.93 -15.50
N GLU A 76 17.24 24.97 -16.12
CA GLU A 76 16.14 24.77 -17.08
C GLU A 76 16.66 24.09 -18.36
N PHE A 77 15.78 23.36 -19.03
CA PHE A 77 16.09 22.77 -20.34
C PHE A 77 16.49 23.85 -21.37
N PRO A 78 17.72 23.78 -21.92
CA PRO A 78 18.12 24.66 -23.01
C PRO A 78 17.47 24.23 -24.34
N ASP A 79 17.47 25.11 -25.34
CA ASP A 79 16.83 24.84 -26.65
C ASP A 79 17.30 23.53 -27.30
N TRP A 80 18.59 23.21 -27.17
CA TRP A 80 19.14 21.97 -27.72
C TRP A 80 18.57 20.72 -27.05
N MET A 81 18.07 20.80 -25.81
CA MET A 81 17.40 19.68 -25.14
C MET A 81 16.08 19.36 -25.84
N THR A 82 15.32 20.39 -26.22
CA THR A 82 14.05 20.23 -26.95
C THR A 82 14.27 19.57 -28.31
N GLU A 83 15.35 19.93 -29.02
CA GLU A 83 15.73 19.28 -30.28
C GLU A 83 16.07 17.79 -30.10
N LEU A 84 16.76 17.44 -29.01
CA LEU A 84 17.02 16.04 -28.66
C LEU A 84 15.72 15.29 -28.37
N LEU A 85 14.83 15.84 -27.54
CA LEU A 85 13.57 15.18 -27.21
C LEU A 85 12.75 14.89 -28.47
N ARG A 86 12.63 15.88 -29.37
CA ARG A 86 11.95 15.73 -30.66
C ARG A 86 12.59 14.66 -31.55
N THR A 87 13.92 14.50 -31.48
CA THR A 87 14.66 13.51 -32.28
C THR A 87 14.54 12.10 -31.70
N TYR A 88 14.70 11.95 -30.38
CA TYR A 88 14.93 10.65 -29.74
C TYR A 88 13.68 10.03 -29.12
N MET A 89 12.78 10.82 -28.54
CA MET A 89 11.57 10.32 -27.87
C MET A 89 10.61 9.56 -28.80
N PRO A 90 10.44 9.91 -30.10
CA PRO A 90 9.64 9.11 -31.02
C PRO A 90 10.14 7.67 -31.17
N TYR A 91 11.45 7.42 -31.07
CA TYR A 91 12.00 6.07 -31.13
C TYR A 91 11.68 5.24 -29.88
N CYS A 92 11.37 5.90 -28.76
CA CYS A 92 10.87 5.27 -27.54
C CYS A 92 9.33 5.15 -27.50
N GLY A 93 8.65 5.58 -28.57
CA GLY A 93 7.18 5.55 -28.66
C GLY A 93 6.51 6.61 -27.79
N LYS A 94 7.17 7.75 -27.57
CA LYS A 94 6.67 8.85 -26.74
C LYS A 94 6.25 10.04 -27.58
N SER A 95 5.01 10.49 -27.40
CA SER A 95 4.54 11.76 -27.98
C SER A 95 5.09 12.97 -27.20
N GLU A 96 4.88 14.18 -27.73
CA GLU A 96 5.39 15.42 -27.12
C GLU A 96 4.79 15.67 -25.72
N GLU A 97 3.53 15.30 -25.52
CA GLU A 97 2.84 15.38 -24.23
C GLU A 97 3.42 14.39 -23.19
N GLU A 98 4.04 13.31 -23.67
CA GLU A 98 4.65 12.29 -22.84
C GLU A 98 6.16 12.51 -22.61
N TRP A 99 6.76 13.60 -23.12
CA TRP A 99 8.19 13.82 -22.96
C TRP A 99 8.63 13.88 -21.49
N PRO A 100 9.87 13.43 -21.19
CA PRO A 100 10.44 13.54 -19.86
C PRO A 100 10.59 15.00 -19.44
N ASP A 101 10.37 15.26 -18.16
CA ASP A 101 10.45 16.60 -17.55
C ASP A 101 11.78 16.84 -16.83
N SER A 102 12.70 15.87 -16.85
CA SER A 102 14.01 16.00 -16.23
C SER A 102 15.09 15.18 -16.91
N CYS A 103 16.34 15.62 -16.79
CA CYS A 103 17.50 14.97 -17.39
C CYS A 103 18.75 15.17 -16.52
N ASN A 104 19.40 14.06 -16.14
CA ASN A 104 20.75 14.12 -15.59
C ASN A 104 21.77 13.89 -16.71
N VAL A 105 22.61 14.89 -16.97
CA VAL A 105 23.63 14.87 -18.01
C VAL A 105 24.99 14.64 -17.36
N ASN A 106 25.70 13.59 -17.76
CA ASN A 106 27.00 13.21 -17.21
C ASN A 106 28.09 13.25 -18.28
N LEU A 107 29.25 13.81 -17.95
CA LEU A 107 30.46 13.80 -18.77
C LEU A 107 31.57 13.00 -18.06
N TYR A 108 32.04 11.98 -18.75
CA TYR A 108 33.20 11.16 -18.39
C TYR A 108 34.33 11.61 -19.32
N GLU A 109 35.39 12.22 -18.79
CA GLU A 109 36.46 12.78 -19.63
C GLU A 109 37.34 11.68 -20.21
N ASP A 110 37.58 10.65 -19.40
CA ASP A 110 38.39 9.48 -19.76
C ASP A 110 37.85 8.18 -19.17
N GLY A 111 38.60 7.07 -19.28
CA GLY A 111 38.22 5.78 -18.70
C GLY A 111 38.33 5.69 -17.18
N SER A 112 39.06 6.60 -16.52
CA SER A 112 39.10 6.66 -15.05
C SER A 112 37.76 7.10 -14.48
N HIS A 113 36.99 7.92 -15.20
CA HIS A 113 35.68 8.41 -14.78
C HIS A 113 34.63 7.28 -14.76
N ALA A 114 33.83 7.21 -13.71
CA ALA A 114 32.93 6.09 -13.43
C ALA A 114 31.72 6.48 -12.55
N VAL A 115 30.77 5.55 -12.39
CA VAL A 115 29.74 5.59 -11.35
C VAL A 115 29.68 4.22 -10.72
N GLY A 116 29.71 4.14 -9.39
CA GLY A 116 29.60 2.88 -8.66
C GLY A 116 28.26 2.17 -8.86
N TRP A 117 28.11 1.00 -8.25
CA TRP A 117 26.83 0.28 -8.24
C TRP A 117 25.76 1.11 -7.54
N HIS A 118 24.67 1.38 -8.25
CA HIS A 118 23.54 2.14 -7.74
C HIS A 118 22.26 1.69 -8.43
N THR A 119 21.15 2.18 -7.92
CA THR A 119 19.86 2.21 -8.60
C THR A 119 19.39 3.67 -8.61
N ASP A 120 18.54 4.03 -9.56
CA ASP A 120 17.95 5.37 -9.62
C ASP A 120 16.80 5.51 -8.62
N ASP A 121 17.07 5.36 -7.32
CA ASP A 121 16.08 5.30 -6.23
C ASP A 121 15.67 6.66 -5.65
N GLU A 122 15.98 7.77 -6.34
CA GLU A 122 15.65 9.08 -5.84
C GLU A 122 14.13 9.26 -5.69
N ALA A 123 13.71 9.78 -4.54
CA ALA A 123 12.31 9.96 -4.20
C ALA A 123 11.52 10.77 -5.25
N LEU A 124 12.20 11.63 -6.03
CA LEU A 124 11.60 12.37 -7.14
C LEU A 124 10.95 11.46 -8.17
N PHE A 125 11.53 10.30 -8.43
CA PHE A 125 11.11 9.40 -9.51
C PHE A 125 10.21 8.27 -9.03
N GLN A 126 10.18 7.98 -7.72
CA GLN A 126 9.38 6.89 -7.13
C GLN A 126 9.66 5.51 -7.76
N SER A 127 10.87 5.31 -8.26
CA SER A 127 11.28 4.18 -9.10
C SER A 127 11.35 2.82 -8.40
N LEU A 128 11.38 2.80 -7.07
CA LEU A 128 11.33 1.57 -6.27
C LEU A 128 9.90 1.04 -6.06
N HIS A 129 8.88 1.85 -6.35
CA HIS A 129 7.50 1.62 -5.92
C HIS A 129 6.51 1.46 -7.07
N GLN A 130 6.90 1.77 -8.30
CA GLN A 130 6.05 1.64 -9.48
C GLN A 130 6.87 1.38 -10.74
N ASP A 131 6.19 1.00 -11.82
CA ASP A 131 6.81 0.88 -13.14
C ASP A 131 7.26 2.27 -13.61
N VAL A 132 8.54 2.38 -13.93
CA VAL A 132 9.13 3.61 -14.47
C VAL A 132 9.70 3.38 -15.86
N ALA A 133 9.84 4.46 -16.61
CA ALA A 133 10.64 4.50 -17.82
C ALA A 133 11.77 5.48 -17.61
N ILE A 134 13.00 5.03 -17.87
CA ILE A 134 14.20 5.88 -17.89
C ILE A 134 14.83 5.72 -19.25
N VAL A 135 15.15 6.83 -19.91
CA VAL A 135 15.75 6.82 -21.25
C VAL A 135 17.19 7.33 -21.15
N SER A 136 18.14 6.53 -21.61
CA SER A 136 19.57 6.84 -21.59
C SER A 136 20.11 6.95 -23.01
N LEU A 137 20.70 8.10 -23.36
CA LEU A 137 21.46 8.30 -24.60
C LEU A 137 22.94 8.46 -24.28
N SER A 138 23.78 7.64 -24.92
CA SER A 138 25.24 7.72 -24.83
C SER A 138 25.84 8.29 -26.11
N LEU A 139 26.74 9.26 -25.97
CA LEU A 139 27.45 9.93 -27.06
C LEU A 139 28.96 9.93 -26.80
N GLY A 140 29.76 9.87 -27.85
CA GLY A 140 31.22 9.79 -27.77
C GLY A 140 31.75 8.38 -27.53
N GLN A 141 32.82 8.27 -26.74
CA GLN A 141 33.55 7.02 -26.57
C GLN A 141 32.71 5.95 -25.82
N PRO A 142 32.77 4.67 -26.22
CA PRO A 142 32.08 3.60 -25.51
C PRO A 142 32.49 3.47 -24.04
N ARG A 143 31.54 3.11 -23.18
CA ARG A 143 31.79 2.68 -21.79
C ARG A 143 31.01 1.40 -21.47
N LYS A 144 31.52 0.66 -20.48
CA LYS A 144 30.90 -0.56 -19.95
C LYS A 144 29.81 -0.18 -18.95
N PHE A 145 28.55 -0.42 -19.33
CA PHE A 145 27.39 -0.36 -18.45
C PHE A 145 27.13 -1.77 -17.92
N ASP A 146 27.40 -1.99 -16.64
CA ASP A 146 27.20 -3.29 -16.00
C ASP A 146 25.85 -3.27 -15.26
N LEU A 147 25.12 -4.38 -15.31
CA LEU A 147 23.87 -4.61 -14.60
C LEU A 147 24.00 -5.87 -13.74
N ARG A 148 23.49 -5.82 -12.51
CA ARG A 148 23.40 -6.98 -11.60
C ARG A 148 22.11 -6.92 -10.79
N LYS A 149 21.69 -8.06 -10.22
CA LYS A 149 20.57 -8.08 -9.25
C LYS A 149 20.95 -7.36 -7.96
N ASN A 150 19.98 -6.64 -7.38
CA ASN A 150 20.13 -5.96 -6.09
C ASN A 150 20.13 -7.01 -4.95
N TRP A 151 19.17 -7.93 -4.95
CA TRP A 151 19.01 -9.02 -3.97
C TRP A 151 18.88 -10.38 -4.68
N PRO A 152 19.99 -11.05 -5.05
CA PRO A 152 19.95 -12.34 -5.72
C PRO A 152 19.56 -13.47 -4.77
N GLU A 153 18.75 -14.43 -5.26
CA GLU A 153 18.46 -15.68 -4.55
C GLU A 153 19.65 -16.67 -4.63
N GLU A 154 19.64 -17.70 -3.78
CA GLU A 154 20.73 -18.67 -3.73
C GLU A 154 20.87 -19.41 -5.09
N GLY A 155 22.06 -19.31 -5.69
CA GLY A 155 22.34 -19.87 -7.03
C GLY A 155 22.11 -18.89 -8.19
N GLU A 156 21.48 -17.74 -7.98
CA GLU A 156 21.30 -16.73 -9.03
C GLU A 156 22.60 -15.93 -9.27
N ARG A 157 23.19 -16.08 -10.45
CA ARG A 157 24.33 -15.25 -10.92
C ARG A 157 24.04 -14.70 -12.30
N LEU A 158 23.34 -13.57 -12.38
CA LEU A 158 23.22 -12.84 -13.65
C LEU A 158 23.90 -11.47 -13.54
N GLN A 159 24.93 -11.30 -14.36
CA GLN A 159 25.61 -10.03 -14.64
C GLN A 159 25.51 -9.80 -16.15
N GLU A 160 24.84 -8.72 -16.56
CA GLU A 160 24.78 -8.32 -17.97
C GLU A 160 25.72 -7.12 -18.18
N ARG A 161 26.49 -7.11 -19.27
CA ARG A 161 27.39 -6.01 -19.62
C ARG A 161 27.07 -5.46 -21.01
N LEU A 162 26.75 -4.18 -21.07
CA LEU A 162 26.50 -3.45 -22.30
C LEU A 162 27.69 -2.53 -22.62
N HIS A 163 28.07 -2.49 -23.90
CA HIS A 163 29.00 -1.49 -24.42
C HIS A 163 28.18 -0.37 -25.07
N LEU A 164 27.96 0.72 -24.33
CA LEU A 164 27.16 1.85 -24.81
C LEU A 164 28.08 2.85 -25.52
N GLY A 165 28.15 2.71 -26.85
CA GLY A 165 28.93 3.58 -27.75
C GLY A 165 28.17 4.79 -28.26
N ASN A 166 28.81 5.56 -29.15
CA ASN A 166 28.21 6.77 -29.73
C ASN A 166 26.85 6.49 -30.38
N GLY A 167 25.84 7.24 -29.94
CA GLY A 167 24.46 7.17 -30.39
C GLY A 167 23.64 6.06 -29.74
N ALA A 168 24.16 5.32 -28.76
CA ALA A 168 23.42 4.24 -28.11
C ALA A 168 22.28 4.80 -27.26
N LEU A 169 21.05 4.49 -27.65
CA LEU A 169 19.82 4.79 -26.92
C LEU A 169 19.37 3.52 -26.20
N ALA A 170 19.27 3.54 -24.89
CA ALA A 170 18.79 2.44 -24.05
C ALA A 170 17.63 2.91 -23.18
N THR A 171 16.68 2.03 -22.89
CA THR A 171 15.67 2.29 -21.86
C THR A 171 15.84 1.34 -20.69
N MET A 172 15.44 1.78 -19.51
CA MET A 172 15.31 0.98 -18.30
C MET A 172 13.85 1.08 -17.87
N GLU A 173 13.12 -0.03 -18.00
CA GLU A 173 11.66 -0.06 -17.91
C GLU A 173 11.15 -0.98 -16.79
N GLY A 174 9.94 -0.67 -16.32
CA GLY A 174 9.22 -1.45 -15.32
C GLY A 174 9.82 -1.30 -13.92
N MET A 175 10.00 -2.41 -13.21
CA MET A 175 10.53 -2.45 -11.84
C MET A 175 12.05 -2.64 -11.78
N LEU A 176 12.78 -2.31 -12.87
CA LEU A 176 14.23 -2.53 -12.96
C LEU A 176 14.97 -1.92 -11.77
N GLN A 177 14.63 -0.69 -11.39
CA GLN A 177 15.32 0.03 -10.31
C GLN A 177 15.10 -0.62 -8.92
N LYS A 178 14.01 -1.39 -8.74
CA LYS A 178 13.79 -2.16 -7.51
C LYS A 178 14.67 -3.40 -7.44
N HIS A 179 14.76 -4.13 -8.56
CA HIS A 179 15.32 -5.48 -8.57
C HIS A 179 16.79 -5.54 -9.05
N TYR A 180 17.27 -4.51 -9.74
CA TYR A 180 18.59 -4.48 -10.36
C TYR A 180 19.34 -3.20 -9.98
N MET A 181 20.66 -3.32 -9.90
CA MET A 181 21.61 -2.22 -9.79
C MET A 181 22.42 -2.13 -11.07
N HIS A 182 22.85 -0.93 -11.42
CA HIS A 182 23.71 -0.68 -12.56
C HIS A 182 24.93 0.19 -12.20
N ARG A 183 25.93 0.20 -13.07
CA ARG A 183 27.12 1.04 -12.93
C ARG A 183 27.76 1.37 -14.28
N ILE A 184 28.58 2.43 -14.30
CA ILE A 184 29.57 2.67 -15.35
C ILE A 184 30.93 2.31 -14.77
N ALA A 185 31.51 1.20 -15.23
CA ALA A 185 32.79 0.72 -14.71
C ALA A 185 33.97 1.59 -15.17
N ARG A 186 35.01 1.69 -14.33
CA ARG A 186 36.30 2.25 -14.75
C ARG A 186 36.89 1.40 -15.87
N ASP A 187 37.63 2.05 -16.73
CA ASP A 187 38.29 1.49 -17.91
C ASP A 187 39.64 2.17 -18.12
N ASP A 188 40.31 1.84 -19.22
CA ASP A 188 41.60 2.44 -19.59
C ASP A 188 41.52 3.97 -19.73
N GLU A 189 42.43 4.70 -19.06
CA GLU A 189 42.51 6.16 -19.06
C GLU A 189 42.74 6.76 -20.46
N SER A 190 43.21 5.97 -21.43
CA SER A 190 43.35 6.38 -22.83
C SER A 190 42.01 6.57 -23.57
N LEU A 191 40.89 6.12 -23.00
CA LEU A 191 39.58 6.33 -23.61
C LEU A 191 39.23 7.81 -23.67
N GLY A 192 38.75 8.28 -24.83
CA GLY A 192 38.23 9.65 -24.98
C GLY A 192 36.91 9.91 -24.24
N PRO A 193 36.38 11.14 -24.34
CA PRO A 193 35.22 11.57 -23.55
C PRO A 193 33.91 10.91 -23.97
N ARG A 194 33.01 10.74 -23.00
CA ARG A 194 31.63 10.24 -23.17
C ARG A 194 30.64 11.18 -22.49
N ILE A 195 29.57 11.53 -23.19
CA ILE A 195 28.41 12.21 -22.63
C ILE A 195 27.28 11.20 -22.50
N ASN A 196 26.55 11.26 -21.39
CA ASN A 196 25.35 10.48 -21.17
C ASN A 196 24.20 11.38 -20.72
N LEU A 197 23.07 11.31 -21.42
CA LEU A 197 21.82 11.94 -21.02
C LEU A 197 20.90 10.87 -20.45
N THR A 198 20.49 11.02 -19.19
CA THR A 198 19.50 10.13 -18.56
C THR A 198 18.23 10.92 -18.27
N TRP A 199 17.23 10.76 -19.12
CA TRP A 199 15.92 11.37 -18.98
C TRP A 199 14.99 10.57 -18.08
N ARG A 200 14.24 11.29 -17.24
CA ARG A 200 13.30 10.74 -16.25
C ARG A 200 12.06 11.64 -16.15
N TRP A 201 11.02 11.11 -15.51
CA TRP A 201 9.79 11.83 -15.17
C TRP A 201 9.75 12.04 -13.67
N ILE A 202 9.68 13.29 -13.23
CA ILE A 202 9.50 13.65 -11.83
C ILE A 202 8.06 13.32 -11.45
N LYS A 203 7.90 12.33 -10.57
CA LYS A 203 6.60 11.90 -10.04
C LYS A 203 6.26 12.61 -8.73
N LYS A 204 7.28 12.89 -7.92
CA LYS A 204 7.19 13.66 -6.69
C LYS A 204 8.09 14.87 -6.83
N HIS A 205 7.50 16.04 -7.01
CA HIS A 205 8.30 17.26 -6.92
C HIS A 205 8.84 17.35 -5.49
N ALA A 206 10.15 17.58 -5.35
CA ALA A 206 10.66 18.03 -4.07
C ALA A 206 9.86 19.27 -3.73
N ASP A 207 9.16 19.24 -2.59
CA ASP A 207 8.77 20.47 -1.92
C ASP A 207 10.04 21.32 -1.94
N VAL A 208 10.03 22.41 -2.71
CA VAL A 208 10.80 23.57 -2.28
C VAL A 208 10.41 23.66 -0.83
N LYS A 209 11.35 23.43 0.09
CA LYS A 209 11.06 23.60 1.50
C LYS A 209 10.59 25.05 1.61
N GLU A 210 9.29 25.29 1.52
CA GLU A 210 8.64 26.17 2.44
C GLU A 210 9.12 25.63 3.76
N ASN A 211 10.10 26.31 4.30
CA ASN A 211 10.48 26.11 5.67
C ASN A 211 9.15 26.14 6.42
N LYS A 212 8.70 25.01 6.97
CA LYS A 212 7.35 24.94 7.57
C LYS A 212 7.25 25.90 8.78
N ASP A 213 8.37 26.51 9.19
CA ASP A 213 8.45 27.63 10.14
C ASP A 213 8.20 29.01 9.52
N HIS A 214 8.19 29.14 8.20
CA HIS A 214 7.77 30.34 7.45
C HIS A 214 6.32 30.26 6.98
N GLN A 215 5.68 29.08 7.12
CA GLN A 215 4.25 28.95 6.88
C GLN A 215 3.48 29.86 7.83
N VAL A 216 2.69 30.78 7.26
CA VAL A 216 1.89 31.75 8.00
C VAL A 216 0.48 31.21 8.21
N LEU A 217 0.01 31.22 9.45
CA LEU A 217 -1.34 30.83 9.85
C LEU A 217 -2.11 32.04 10.38
N ASP A 218 -3.43 31.99 10.21
CA ASP A 218 -4.35 32.89 10.91
C ASP A 218 -4.43 32.50 12.39
N THR A 219 -4.23 33.49 13.26
CA THR A 219 -4.53 33.38 14.69
C THR A 219 -5.93 33.89 14.95
N LEU A 220 -6.75 33.09 15.62
CA LEU A 220 -8.18 33.32 15.77
C LEU A 220 -8.56 33.81 17.17
N ASP A 221 -9.69 34.49 17.28
CA ASP A 221 -10.34 34.85 18.54
C ASP A 221 -11.28 33.76 19.09
N ALA A 222 -11.98 34.09 20.17
CA ALA A 222 -12.96 33.23 20.81
C ALA A 222 -14.24 33.02 19.95
N GLU A 223 -14.35 33.70 18.82
CA GLU A 223 -15.48 33.63 17.88
C GLU A 223 -15.07 32.96 16.55
N GLY A 224 -13.77 32.71 16.33
CA GLY A 224 -13.22 32.08 15.14
C GLY A 224 -12.82 33.06 14.04
N SER A 225 -12.82 34.36 14.32
CA SER A 225 -12.38 35.42 13.40
C SER A 225 -10.86 35.57 13.47
N CYS A 226 -10.23 35.87 12.33
CA CYS A 226 -8.79 36.14 12.31
C CYS A 226 -8.49 37.49 12.98
N ILE A 227 -7.61 37.47 13.98
CA ILE A 227 -7.11 38.66 14.68
C ILE A 227 -5.82 39.17 14.02
N PHE A 228 -4.87 38.25 13.79
CA PHE A 228 -3.57 38.53 13.19
C PHE A 228 -2.96 37.24 12.63
N THR A 229 -1.88 37.37 11.88
CA THR A 229 -1.15 36.22 11.31
C THR A 229 0.20 36.00 12.01
N ARG A 230 0.61 34.73 12.10
CA ARG A 230 1.89 34.32 12.70
C ARG A 230 2.45 33.11 11.98
N THR A 231 3.75 32.86 12.13
CA THR A 231 4.33 31.62 11.67
C THR A 231 3.74 30.42 12.42
N ARG A 232 3.65 29.28 11.75
CA ARG A 232 3.16 28.02 12.30
C ARG A 232 3.87 27.65 13.59
N GLY A 233 5.21 27.79 13.62
CA GLY A 233 6.03 27.56 14.81
C GLY A 233 5.56 28.42 16.01
N ALA A 234 5.40 29.73 15.81
CA ALA A 234 4.97 30.65 16.86
C ALA A 234 3.53 30.38 17.33
N VAL A 235 2.62 29.98 16.43
CA VAL A 235 1.25 29.57 16.79
C VAL A 235 1.28 28.31 17.66
N THR A 236 2.09 27.31 17.26
CA THR A 236 2.19 26.04 18.00
C THR A 236 2.88 26.18 19.36
N GLU A 237 3.91 27.03 19.46
CA GLU A 237 4.65 27.29 20.69
C GLU A 237 3.81 28.05 21.72
N LYS A 238 3.03 29.04 21.26
CA LYS A 238 2.21 29.89 22.13
C LYS A 238 0.80 29.35 22.38
N GLY A 239 0.46 28.17 21.83
CA GLY A 239 -0.87 27.57 21.99
C GLY A 239 -2.00 28.47 21.48
N LEU A 240 -1.78 29.16 20.37
CA LEU A 240 -2.75 30.12 19.82
C LEU A 240 -3.82 29.39 19.00
N TRP A 241 -5.07 29.89 19.07
CA TRP A 241 -6.16 29.39 18.24
C TRP A 241 -5.82 29.56 16.77
N HIS A 242 -5.95 28.49 16.00
CA HIS A 242 -5.72 28.49 14.55
C HIS A 242 -6.71 27.57 13.85
N ARG A 243 -6.91 27.78 12.55
CA ARG A 243 -7.76 26.91 11.74
C ARG A 243 -7.02 25.63 11.34
N TYR A 244 -7.75 24.52 11.34
CA TYR A 244 -7.27 23.18 11.04
C TYR A 244 -8.33 22.45 10.21
N VAL A 245 -7.95 21.40 9.46
CA VAL A 245 -8.88 20.61 8.66
C VAL A 245 -8.77 19.13 8.94
N HIS A 246 -9.90 18.44 8.92
CA HIS A 246 -9.99 16.97 8.92
C HIS A 246 -10.75 16.52 7.67
N VAL A 247 -10.21 15.56 6.94
CA VAL A 247 -10.82 14.97 5.75
C VAL A 247 -11.02 13.48 5.98
N TRP A 248 -12.28 13.06 6.00
CA TRP A 248 -12.67 11.66 6.14
C TRP A 248 -13.04 11.08 4.78
N VAL A 249 -12.26 10.11 4.28
CA VAL A 249 -12.60 9.38 3.06
C VAL A 249 -13.49 8.20 3.43
N LEU A 250 -14.80 8.35 3.21
CA LEU A 250 -15.82 7.36 3.52
C LEU A 250 -15.97 6.37 2.36
N ASN A 251 -15.65 5.13 2.64
CA ASN A 251 -15.98 3.97 1.84
C ASN A 251 -17.44 3.57 2.10
N LEU A 252 -18.34 4.04 1.24
CA LEU A 252 -19.77 3.77 1.34
C LEU A 252 -20.09 2.26 1.24
N PRO A 253 -19.45 1.47 0.33
CA PRO A 253 -19.65 0.02 0.27
C PRO A 253 -19.16 -0.80 1.46
N ASP A 254 -18.21 -0.33 2.27
CA ASP A 254 -17.67 -1.10 3.40
C ASP A 254 -18.08 -0.53 4.77
N SER A 255 -18.83 0.59 4.82
CA SER A 255 -19.13 1.34 6.05
C SER A 255 -17.84 1.63 6.83
N ALA A 256 -16.81 2.09 6.11
CA ALA A 256 -15.49 2.27 6.67
C ALA A 256 -14.89 3.59 6.23
N VAL A 257 -13.92 4.09 6.97
CA VAL A 257 -13.15 5.29 6.62
C VAL A 257 -11.68 4.95 6.44
N LEU A 258 -11.04 5.62 5.49
CA LEU A 258 -9.59 5.50 5.30
C LEU A 258 -8.87 6.16 6.49
N MET A 259 -7.96 5.41 7.10
CA MET A 259 -7.12 5.83 8.20
C MET A 259 -5.65 5.60 7.85
N GLN A 260 -4.79 6.47 8.36
CA GLN A 260 -3.35 6.45 8.15
C GLN A 260 -2.65 6.28 9.49
N LEU A 261 -1.73 5.32 9.59
CA LEU A 261 -0.86 5.16 10.74
C LEU A 261 0.24 6.21 10.65
N ARG A 262 0.22 7.22 11.51
CA ARG A 262 1.14 8.34 11.45
C ARG A 262 2.58 7.87 11.67
N ALA A 263 3.52 8.42 10.90
CA ALA A 263 4.93 8.03 11.01
C ALA A 263 5.47 8.23 12.45
N PRO A 264 6.23 7.28 13.01
CA PRO A 264 6.69 7.34 14.40
C PRO A 264 7.50 8.60 14.75
N GLU A 265 8.23 9.16 13.79
CA GLU A 265 9.06 10.35 13.95
C GLU A 265 8.29 11.68 14.05
N LYS A 266 6.96 11.65 13.91
CA LYS A 266 6.12 12.85 14.02
C LYS A 266 6.21 13.45 15.42
N LYS A 267 6.52 14.76 15.50
CA LYS A 267 6.56 15.52 16.77
C LYS A 267 5.30 15.33 17.62
N ARG A 268 4.12 15.21 16.99
CA ARG A 268 2.84 15.03 17.68
C ARG A 268 2.12 13.80 17.12
N PHE A 269 1.64 12.95 18.02
CA PHE A 269 0.82 11.78 17.72
C PHE A 269 1.46 10.81 16.71
N GLY A 270 2.78 10.58 16.79
CA GLY A 270 3.46 9.57 15.96
C GLY A 270 3.04 8.15 16.38
N GLY A 271 2.90 7.24 15.41
CA GLY A 271 2.46 5.86 15.65
C GLY A 271 0.96 5.68 15.92
N MET A 272 0.14 6.71 15.72
CA MET A 272 -1.31 6.67 15.95
C MET A 272 -2.08 6.73 14.63
N TRP A 273 -3.23 6.03 14.56
CA TRP A 273 -4.17 6.06 13.44
C TRP A 273 -4.92 7.39 13.38
N ASN A 274 -4.91 8.03 12.22
CA ASN A 274 -5.57 9.32 12.00
C ASN A 274 -6.24 9.39 10.63
N CYS A 275 -7.27 10.23 10.52
CA CYS A 275 -7.74 10.70 9.22
C CYS A 275 -6.70 11.64 8.58
N THR A 276 -6.85 11.98 7.31
CA THR A 276 -6.06 13.06 6.70
C THR A 276 -6.39 14.37 7.41
N SER A 277 -5.38 15.08 7.90
CA SER A 277 -5.61 16.30 8.68
C SER A 277 -4.42 17.23 8.68
N GLY A 278 -4.66 18.55 8.63
CA GLY A 278 -3.55 19.50 8.55
C GLY A 278 -3.92 20.95 8.80
N PHE A 279 -2.88 21.78 8.81
CA PHE A 279 -3.00 23.23 9.02
C PHE A 279 -3.65 23.93 7.83
N VAL A 280 -4.39 25.00 8.08
CA VAL A 280 -4.88 25.90 7.03
C VAL A 280 -3.99 27.14 6.98
N MET A 281 -3.41 27.37 5.81
CA MET A 281 -2.55 28.53 5.55
C MET A 281 -3.38 29.83 5.59
N SER A 282 -2.77 30.93 6.04
CA SER A 282 -3.42 32.24 6.05
C SER A 282 -3.89 32.62 4.65
N GLY A 283 -5.17 33.01 4.52
CA GLY A 283 -5.80 33.33 3.23
C GLY A 283 -6.20 32.13 2.37
N MET A 284 -5.89 30.90 2.77
CA MET A 284 -6.30 29.68 2.07
C MET A 284 -7.70 29.22 2.51
N PRO A 285 -8.64 28.95 1.58
CA PRO A 285 -9.90 28.31 1.92
C PRO A 285 -9.69 26.92 2.53
N SER A 286 -10.53 26.51 3.50
CA SER A 286 -10.36 25.21 4.16
C SER A 286 -10.55 24.02 3.22
N LEU A 287 -11.39 24.13 2.18
CA LEU A 287 -11.52 23.12 1.14
C LEU A 287 -10.21 22.92 0.35
N GLU A 288 -9.51 24.00 0.01
CA GLU A 288 -8.21 23.91 -0.69
C GLU A 288 -7.15 23.27 0.22
N ALA A 289 -7.17 23.57 1.52
CA ALA A 289 -6.32 22.88 2.49
C ALA A 289 -6.65 21.38 2.56
N CYS A 290 -7.93 20.99 2.52
CA CYS A 290 -8.36 19.59 2.49
C CYS A 290 -7.80 18.86 1.27
N LYS A 291 -7.93 19.45 0.08
CA LYS A 291 -7.40 18.91 -1.18
C LYS A 291 -5.88 18.76 -1.12
N HIS A 292 -5.18 19.79 -0.63
CA HIS A 292 -3.73 19.78 -0.49
C HIS A 292 -3.24 18.68 0.45
N HIS A 293 -3.82 18.55 1.65
CA HIS A 293 -3.40 17.50 2.60
C HIS A 293 -3.74 16.10 2.08
N LEU A 294 -4.89 15.92 1.43
CA LEU A 294 -5.27 14.62 0.89
C LEU A 294 -4.35 14.16 -0.26
N ASP A 295 -3.99 15.08 -1.17
CA ASP A 295 -3.03 14.81 -2.24
C ASP A 295 -1.61 14.55 -1.70
N THR A 296 -1.14 15.38 -0.77
CA THR A 296 0.23 15.28 -0.25
C THR A 296 0.44 14.08 0.66
N GLU A 297 -0.54 13.74 1.50
CA GLU A 297 -0.45 12.60 2.43
C GLU A 297 -0.75 11.27 1.75
N SER A 298 -1.70 11.21 0.81
CA SER A 298 -2.22 9.95 0.26
C SER A 298 -2.32 9.87 -1.27
N GLY A 299 -1.90 10.91 -1.99
CA GLY A 299 -1.97 10.96 -3.45
C GLY A 299 -3.39 10.96 -4.02
N LEU A 300 -4.40 11.08 -3.16
CA LEU A 300 -5.81 11.03 -3.55
C LEU A 300 -6.29 12.43 -3.97
N ARG A 301 -6.81 12.51 -5.19
CA ARG A 301 -7.33 13.74 -5.79
C ARG A 301 -8.78 13.55 -6.16
N TYR A 302 -9.63 14.45 -5.68
CA TYR A 302 -11.05 14.48 -6.01
C TYR A 302 -11.46 15.88 -6.42
N GLU A 303 -12.54 15.96 -7.19
CA GLU A 303 -13.15 17.23 -7.60
C GLU A 303 -13.85 17.92 -6.42
N ASP A 304 -13.95 19.26 -6.45
CA ASP A 304 -14.47 20.06 -5.33
C ASP A 304 -15.83 19.60 -4.83
N HIS A 305 -16.73 19.22 -5.73
CA HIS A 305 -18.10 18.78 -5.41
C HIS A 305 -18.16 17.45 -4.64
N MET A 306 -17.04 16.70 -4.58
CA MET A 306 -16.94 15.45 -3.83
C MET A 306 -16.64 15.69 -2.35
N TYR A 307 -16.17 16.87 -1.97
CA TYR A 307 -15.87 17.25 -0.59
C TYR A 307 -17.10 17.89 0.04
N GLU A 308 -17.71 17.19 0.99
CA GLU A 308 -18.85 17.71 1.72
C GLU A 308 -18.41 18.30 3.05
N PHE A 309 -18.57 19.61 3.20
CA PHE A 309 -18.40 20.28 4.49
C PHE A 309 -19.47 19.77 5.46
N VAL A 310 -19.04 19.24 6.60
CA VAL A 310 -19.93 18.69 7.62
C VAL A 310 -20.18 19.71 8.71
N PHE A 311 -19.11 20.19 9.33
CA PHE A 311 -19.15 21.17 10.41
C PHE A 311 -17.79 21.78 10.73
N SER A 312 -17.80 22.88 11.47
CA SER A 312 -16.64 23.39 12.20
C SER A 312 -16.85 23.18 13.70
N CYS A 313 -15.80 22.82 14.43
CA CYS A 313 -15.84 22.82 15.90
C CYS A 313 -14.51 23.25 16.51
N LYS A 314 -14.57 23.70 17.76
CA LYS A 314 -13.39 24.04 18.54
C LYS A 314 -12.88 22.81 19.28
N ASN A 315 -11.58 22.60 19.23
CA ASN A 315 -10.89 21.54 19.95
C ASN A 315 -9.75 22.14 20.78
N THR A 316 -9.66 21.70 22.03
CA THR A 316 -8.50 21.94 22.90
C THR A 316 -7.97 20.58 23.34
N SER A 317 -6.70 20.32 23.06
CA SER A 317 -6.01 19.08 23.44
C SER A 317 -4.59 19.35 23.90
N VAL A 318 -3.96 18.37 24.52
CA VAL A 318 -2.56 18.46 24.96
C VAL A 318 -1.76 17.37 24.28
N ALA A 319 -0.61 17.72 23.70
CA ALA A 319 0.34 16.74 23.16
C ALA A 319 1.76 17.10 23.61
N ASN A 320 2.46 16.15 24.22
CA ASN A 320 3.82 16.34 24.74
C ASN A 320 3.96 17.57 25.67
N GLY A 321 2.94 17.84 26.49
CA GLY A 321 2.90 19.00 27.39
C GLY A 321 2.58 20.35 26.71
N GLU A 322 2.41 20.39 25.39
CA GLU A 322 2.02 21.59 24.65
C GLU A 322 0.49 21.64 24.47
N GLU A 323 -0.11 22.80 24.75
CA GLU A 323 -1.54 23.04 24.51
C GLU A 323 -1.81 23.29 23.03
N ILE A 324 -2.82 22.61 22.48
CA ILE A 324 -3.25 22.71 21.09
C ILE A 324 -4.66 23.27 21.07
N LYS A 325 -4.86 24.42 20.42
CA LYS A 325 -6.16 25.08 20.24
C LYS A 325 -6.49 25.22 18.77
N GLN A 326 -7.53 24.52 18.33
CA GLN A 326 -7.87 24.38 16.91
C GLN A 326 -9.34 24.66 16.65
N LEU A 327 -9.63 25.48 15.64
CA LEU A 327 -10.94 25.50 14.98
C LEU A 327 -10.86 24.54 13.79
N ILE A 328 -11.45 23.36 13.94
CA ILE A 328 -11.36 22.26 12.97
C ILE A 328 -12.54 22.34 12.01
N ASP A 329 -12.29 22.48 10.72
CA ASP A 329 -13.27 22.29 9.65
C ASP A 329 -13.25 20.81 9.20
N VAL A 330 -14.40 20.15 9.22
CA VAL A 330 -14.53 18.72 8.91
C VAL A 330 -15.19 18.55 7.56
N TYR A 331 -14.50 17.82 6.68
CA TYR A 331 -14.99 17.44 5.36
C TYR A 331 -15.07 15.92 5.24
N VAL A 332 -16.02 15.43 4.45
CA VAL A 332 -16.16 14.01 4.11
C VAL A 332 -16.18 13.85 2.60
N VAL A 333 -15.40 12.90 2.09
CA VAL A 333 -15.45 12.44 0.69
C VAL A 333 -16.12 11.08 0.68
N SER A 334 -17.33 10.98 0.12
CA SER A 334 -18.11 9.74 0.10
C SER A 334 -17.91 8.99 -1.22
N LEU A 335 -17.30 7.80 -1.16
CA LEU A 335 -16.93 7.02 -2.34
C LEU A 335 -17.80 5.77 -2.48
N LYS A 336 -18.47 5.65 -3.63
CA LYS A 336 -19.16 4.40 -4.04
C LYS A 336 -18.19 3.33 -4.54
N ARG A 337 -17.00 3.76 -5.00
CA ARG A 337 -15.92 2.90 -5.49
C ARG A 337 -14.60 3.38 -4.86
N PRO A 338 -14.29 2.94 -3.63
CA PRO A 338 -13.06 3.34 -2.94
C PRO A 338 -11.82 2.78 -3.68
N PRO A 339 -10.68 3.49 -3.65
CA PRO A 339 -9.42 2.94 -4.13
C PRO A 339 -8.97 1.74 -3.28
N GLU A 340 -8.33 0.76 -3.91
CA GLU A 340 -7.67 -0.33 -3.19
C GLU A 340 -6.43 0.20 -2.47
N LEU A 341 -6.22 -0.18 -1.21
CA LEU A 341 -5.16 0.37 -0.36
C LEU A 341 -3.76 0.30 -1.01
N HIS A 342 -3.44 -0.80 -1.70
CA HIS A 342 -2.15 -0.97 -2.38
C HIS A 342 -1.96 -0.08 -3.62
N LYS A 343 -3.00 0.63 -4.06
CA LYS A 343 -2.98 1.62 -5.15
C LYS A 343 -2.90 3.06 -4.62
N ILE A 344 -2.99 3.25 -3.30
CA ILE A 344 -2.89 4.57 -2.66
C ILE A 344 -1.42 4.83 -2.32
N TYR A 345 -0.88 5.96 -2.79
CA TYR A 345 0.51 6.34 -2.57
C TYR A 345 0.59 7.34 -1.42
N TYR A 346 1.35 7.04 -0.37
CA TYR A 346 1.48 7.95 0.77
C TYR A 346 2.95 8.24 1.10
N ASP A 347 3.22 9.43 1.64
CA ASP A 347 4.57 9.78 2.09
C ASP A 347 4.91 9.02 3.37
N ILE A 348 5.98 8.21 3.34
CA ILE A 348 6.44 7.44 4.51
C ILE A 348 6.80 8.32 5.71
N LYS A 349 7.10 9.61 5.49
CA LYS A 349 7.33 10.61 6.55
C LYS A 349 6.04 11.17 7.16
N GLU A 350 4.92 10.95 6.50
CA GLU A 350 3.59 11.35 6.95
C GLU A 350 2.87 10.15 7.59
N ALA A 351 2.89 8.99 6.94
CA ALA A 351 2.27 7.75 7.40
C ALA A 351 3.11 6.51 7.07
N THR A 352 3.04 5.46 7.89
CA THR A 352 3.72 4.17 7.65
C THR A 352 2.79 3.09 7.12
N GLU A 353 1.49 3.23 7.35
CA GLU A 353 0.47 2.24 6.97
C GLU A 353 -0.87 2.92 6.66
N LEU A 354 -1.69 2.28 5.81
CA LEU A 354 -3.07 2.68 5.53
C LEU A 354 -4.02 1.52 5.83
N LYS A 355 -5.17 1.80 6.42
CA LYS A 355 -6.25 0.82 6.60
C LYS A 355 -7.63 1.45 6.42
N TYR A 356 -8.62 0.63 6.08
CA TYR A 356 -10.02 1.00 6.24
C TYR A 356 -10.51 0.56 7.61
N VAL A 357 -11.02 1.50 8.41
CA VAL A 357 -11.58 1.26 9.74
C VAL A 357 -13.09 1.33 9.66
N GLY A 358 -13.78 0.30 10.14
CA GLY A 358 -15.24 0.28 10.16
C GLY A 358 -15.80 1.39 11.05
N ILE A 359 -16.95 1.99 10.70
CA ILE A 359 -17.55 3.06 11.51
C ILE A 359 -17.79 2.61 12.95
N GLY A 360 -18.25 1.37 13.16
CA GLY A 360 -18.43 0.82 14.52
C GLY A 360 -17.12 0.67 15.31
N GLU A 361 -16.03 0.22 14.66
CA GLU A 361 -14.68 0.15 15.27
C GLU A 361 -14.21 1.55 15.67
N LEU A 362 -14.41 2.55 14.79
CA LEU A 362 -14.05 3.93 15.07
C LEU A 362 -14.90 4.54 16.20
N GLU A 363 -16.21 4.27 16.24
CA GLU A 363 -17.08 4.70 17.34
C GLU A 363 -16.63 4.10 18.67
N GLN A 364 -16.27 2.81 18.67
CA GLN A 364 -15.75 2.13 19.85
C GLN A 364 -14.41 2.72 20.29
N ALA A 365 -13.51 3.05 19.35
CA ALA A 365 -12.27 3.76 19.65
C ALA A 365 -12.54 5.14 20.32
N TYR A 366 -13.52 5.90 19.82
CA TYR A 366 -13.95 7.16 20.44
C TYR A 366 -14.55 6.97 21.84
N GLN A 367 -15.36 5.93 22.04
CA GLN A 367 -15.96 5.61 23.34
C GLN A 367 -14.91 5.20 24.38
N ASN A 368 -13.95 4.37 23.96
CA ASN A 368 -12.90 3.84 24.82
C ASN A 368 -11.70 4.78 24.98
N GLN A 369 -11.67 5.90 24.25
CA GLN A 369 -10.51 6.80 24.17
C GLN A 369 -9.24 6.03 23.80
N ASP A 370 -9.32 5.20 22.76
CA ASP A 370 -8.26 4.29 22.35
C ASP A 370 -6.95 5.06 22.06
N PRO A 371 -5.84 4.76 22.78
CA PRO A 371 -4.58 5.48 22.62
C PRO A 371 -3.90 5.24 21.28
N ASN A 372 -4.35 4.26 20.49
CA ASN A 372 -3.84 4.03 19.14
C ASN A 372 -4.44 4.99 18.10
N PHE A 373 -5.43 5.81 18.46
CA PHE A 373 -6.10 6.72 17.53
C PHE A 373 -5.91 8.18 17.91
N VAL A 374 -5.78 9.05 16.90
CA VAL A 374 -5.86 10.50 17.09
C VAL A 374 -7.32 10.89 17.16
N LEU A 375 -7.83 11.02 18.38
CA LEU A 375 -9.23 11.31 18.66
C LEU A 375 -9.40 12.76 19.09
N VAL A 376 -10.35 13.46 18.47
CA VAL A 376 -10.71 14.82 18.90
C VAL A 376 -11.49 14.73 20.21
N SER A 377 -10.97 15.35 21.26
CA SER A 377 -11.51 15.22 22.63
C SER A 377 -12.90 15.85 22.80
N THR A 378 -13.28 16.78 21.92
CA THR A 378 -14.57 17.47 21.97
C THR A 378 -15.74 16.52 21.67
N PRO A 379 -16.68 16.28 22.60
CA PRO A 379 -17.79 15.34 22.39
C PRO A 379 -18.73 15.74 21.24
N GLU A 380 -18.83 17.04 20.94
CA GLU A 380 -19.59 17.53 19.79
C GLU A 380 -19.02 17.01 18.47
N TYR A 381 -17.68 16.91 18.36
CA TYR A 381 -17.00 16.43 17.16
C TYR A 381 -17.47 15.02 16.80
N ALA A 382 -17.31 14.09 17.73
CA ALA A 382 -17.68 12.69 17.53
C ALA A 382 -19.16 12.56 17.16
N ARG A 383 -20.06 13.20 17.92
CA ARG A 383 -21.52 13.14 17.65
C ARG A 383 -21.87 13.62 16.25
N ARG A 384 -21.34 14.77 15.82
CA ARG A 384 -21.67 15.35 14.50
C ARG A 384 -21.06 14.56 13.36
N LEU A 385 -19.82 14.07 13.53
CA LEU A 385 -19.15 13.22 12.55
C LEU A 385 -19.93 11.93 12.34
N PHE A 386 -20.16 11.14 13.40
CA PHE A 386 -20.85 9.86 13.28
C PHE A 386 -22.29 10.00 12.82
N HIS A 387 -23.01 11.03 13.25
CA HIS A 387 -24.33 11.34 12.71
C HIS A 387 -24.30 11.51 11.18
N PHE A 388 -23.32 12.25 10.66
CA PHE A 388 -23.18 12.45 9.22
C PHE A 388 -22.78 11.17 8.49
N LEU A 389 -21.77 10.44 8.99
CA LEU A 389 -21.31 9.18 8.38
C LEU A 389 -22.45 8.16 8.31
N HIS A 390 -23.16 7.94 9.42
CA HIS A 390 -24.35 7.07 9.46
C HIS A 390 -25.46 7.53 8.52
N LYS A 391 -25.72 8.84 8.46
CA LYS A 391 -26.70 9.40 7.51
C LYS A 391 -26.31 9.09 6.06
N LYS A 392 -25.04 9.26 5.70
CA LYS A 392 -24.54 8.99 4.34
C LYS A 392 -24.61 7.52 3.98
N ILE A 393 -24.21 6.65 4.89
CA ILE A 393 -24.35 5.20 4.74
C ILE A 393 -25.82 4.81 4.58
N ARG A 394 -26.71 5.35 5.41
CA ARG A 394 -28.16 5.08 5.32
C ARG A 394 -28.75 5.52 3.98
N ILE A 395 -28.48 6.75 3.54
CA ILE A 395 -28.93 7.25 2.23
C ILE A 395 -28.38 6.37 1.11
N TYR A 396 -27.09 6.02 1.17
CA TYR A 396 -26.50 5.13 0.20
C TYR A 396 -27.23 3.79 0.17
N ILE A 397 -27.51 3.18 1.32
CA ILE A 397 -28.26 1.92 1.42
C ILE A 397 -29.68 2.06 0.86
N GLU A 398 -30.38 3.16 1.14
CA GLU A 398 -31.74 3.42 0.64
C GLU A 398 -31.81 3.61 -0.88
N MET A 399 -30.73 4.12 -1.50
CA MET A 399 -30.61 4.31 -2.95
C MET A 399 -30.30 3.01 -3.71
N LEU A 400 -30.12 1.89 -3.01
CA LEU A 400 -29.82 0.62 -3.64
C LEU A 400 -31.07 0.11 -4.31
N PRO A 401 -30.95 -0.67 -5.40
CA PRO A 401 -32.09 -1.35 -5.97
C PRO A 401 -32.82 -2.11 -4.85
N LYS A 402 -34.03 -1.66 -4.51
CA LYS A 402 -34.93 -2.42 -3.64
C LYS A 402 -35.39 -3.60 -4.47
N ILE A 403 -34.96 -4.79 -4.09
CA ILE A 403 -35.48 -6.02 -4.67
C ILE A 403 -36.85 -6.21 -4.03
N ASP A 404 -37.89 -6.06 -4.83
CA ASP A 404 -39.27 -6.32 -4.41
C ASP A 404 -39.41 -7.83 -4.17
N SER A 405 -39.40 -8.22 -2.90
CA SER A 405 -39.94 -9.49 -2.44
C SER A 405 -40.86 -9.16 -1.27
N ASP A 406 -42.12 -9.53 -1.42
CA ASP A 406 -43.33 -9.17 -0.64
C ASP A 406 -43.31 -9.33 0.91
N GLU A 407 -42.18 -9.38 1.60
CA GLU A 407 -42.10 -9.62 3.05
C GLU A 407 -41.57 -8.43 3.86
N GLU A 408 -42.17 -7.26 3.65
CA GLU A 408 -41.98 -6.06 4.48
C GLU A 408 -42.73 -6.10 5.84
N ARG A 409 -43.38 -7.21 6.23
CA ARG A 409 -44.25 -7.27 7.42
C ARG A 409 -43.64 -8.01 8.62
N HIS A 410 -42.80 -7.32 9.39
CA HIS A 410 -42.89 -7.20 10.87
C HIS A 410 -41.63 -6.51 11.43
N ASN A 411 -41.46 -5.24 11.08
CA ASN A 411 -40.28 -4.49 11.45
C ASN A 411 -40.47 -3.68 12.75
N LYS A 412 -40.33 -4.36 13.90
CA LYS A 412 -39.94 -3.73 15.17
C LYS A 412 -38.51 -4.12 15.61
N LYS A 413 -37.90 -5.11 14.95
CA LYS A 413 -36.52 -5.58 15.17
C LYS A 413 -35.49 -4.98 14.21
N GLY A 414 -35.87 -4.56 13.01
CA GLY A 414 -34.97 -3.94 12.04
C GLY A 414 -34.60 -2.50 12.39
N GLN A 415 -35.42 -1.79 13.19
CA GLN A 415 -35.00 -0.52 13.78
C GLN A 415 -33.90 -0.71 14.84
N GLN A 416 -33.88 -1.84 15.56
CA GLN A 416 -32.83 -2.21 16.52
C GLN A 416 -31.60 -2.86 15.85
N LEU A 417 -31.75 -3.35 14.61
CA LEU A 417 -30.66 -3.90 13.79
C LEU A 417 -29.89 -2.81 13.05
N LEU A 418 -30.59 -1.72 12.68
CA LEU A 418 -30.00 -0.47 12.20
C LEU A 418 -29.17 0.27 13.26
N ASP A 419 -29.23 -0.14 14.53
CA ASP A 419 -28.34 0.35 15.60
C ASP A 419 -27.05 -0.50 15.74
N ARG A 420 -26.90 -1.58 14.96
CA ARG A 420 -25.72 -2.48 14.92
C ARG A 420 -25.04 -2.45 13.54
N ILE A 421 -24.84 -1.24 13.02
CA ILE A 421 -24.27 -0.95 11.70
C ILE A 421 -22.85 -1.51 11.61
N GLY A 422 -22.71 -2.75 11.13
CA GLY A 422 -21.41 -3.41 10.94
C GLY A 422 -21.29 -4.36 9.76
N ASP A 423 -22.38 -4.78 9.09
CA ASP A 423 -22.28 -5.94 8.18
C ASP A 423 -23.12 -5.95 6.91
N VAL A 424 -23.76 -4.85 6.54
CA VAL A 424 -24.57 -4.82 5.30
C VAL A 424 -23.68 -4.73 4.03
N ASN A 425 -22.41 -4.42 4.23
CA ASN A 425 -21.59 -3.80 3.21
C ASN A 425 -20.61 -4.79 2.52
N LYS A 426 -20.32 -5.92 3.17
CA LYS A 426 -19.58 -7.05 2.57
C LYS A 426 -20.35 -7.81 1.47
N LEU A 427 -21.68 -7.65 1.38
CA LEU A 427 -22.50 -8.28 0.34
C LEU A 427 -22.38 -7.60 -1.03
N ARG A 428 -22.01 -6.32 -1.09
CA ARG A 428 -22.05 -5.54 -2.35
C ARG A 428 -20.78 -5.69 -3.19
N ARG A 429 -19.64 -5.95 -2.55
CA ARG A 429 -18.38 -6.26 -3.24
C ARG A 429 -18.45 -7.57 -4.05
N ALA A 430 -19.31 -8.51 -3.62
CA ALA A 430 -19.58 -9.76 -4.34
C ALA A 430 -20.47 -9.55 -5.59
N GLN A 431 -21.28 -8.49 -5.61
CA GLN A 431 -22.12 -8.09 -6.74
C GLN A 431 -21.33 -7.28 -7.79
N ASP A 432 -20.41 -6.41 -7.34
CA ASP A 432 -19.59 -5.57 -8.23
C ASP A 432 -18.50 -6.35 -9.02
N LEU A 433 -18.16 -7.58 -8.58
CA LEU A 433 -17.26 -8.49 -9.30
C LEU A 433 -17.97 -9.33 -10.38
N GLY A 434 -19.30 -9.22 -10.55
CA GLY A 434 -20.05 -10.04 -11.52
C GLY A 434 -20.10 -11.53 -11.18
N VAL A 435 -19.96 -11.86 -9.89
CA VAL A 435 -19.53 -13.17 -9.42
C VAL A 435 -20.66 -13.90 -8.67
N VAL A 436 -21.61 -13.20 -8.03
CA VAL A 436 -22.77 -13.82 -7.36
C VAL A 436 -24.08 -13.46 -8.05
N VAL A 437 -24.71 -14.45 -8.68
CA VAL A 437 -26.00 -14.36 -9.37
C VAL A 437 -27.06 -15.01 -8.48
N GLU A 438 -27.98 -14.19 -7.95
CA GLU A 438 -29.17 -14.58 -7.16
C GLU A 438 -28.93 -15.49 -5.92
N PRO A 439 -29.78 -15.43 -4.89
CA PRO A 439 -29.73 -16.41 -3.80
C PRO A 439 -30.08 -17.80 -4.33
N CYS A 440 -29.12 -18.73 -4.30
CA CYS A 440 -29.34 -20.13 -4.64
C CYS A 440 -29.15 -21.03 -3.41
N LYS A 441 -29.68 -22.26 -3.44
CA LYS A 441 -29.40 -23.21 -2.34
C LYS A 441 -27.92 -23.56 -2.41
N ARG A 442 -27.32 -23.88 -1.25
CA ARG A 442 -25.92 -24.33 -1.18
C ARG A 442 -25.60 -25.39 -2.23
N ILE A 443 -26.48 -26.37 -2.41
CA ILE A 443 -26.28 -27.46 -3.37
C ILE A 443 -26.26 -26.99 -4.82
N ASP A 444 -27.02 -25.95 -5.15
CA ASP A 444 -27.14 -25.35 -6.48
C ASP A 444 -25.88 -24.53 -6.80
N ALA A 445 -25.38 -23.76 -5.82
CA ALA A 445 -24.09 -23.05 -5.93
C ALA A 445 -22.94 -23.99 -6.32
N TYR A 446 -22.95 -25.20 -5.75
CA TYR A 446 -21.98 -26.24 -6.06
C TYR A 446 -22.19 -26.88 -7.44
N SER A 447 -23.43 -27.21 -7.83
CA SER A 447 -23.68 -27.84 -9.14
C SER A 447 -23.50 -26.90 -10.31
N GLU A 448 -23.76 -25.61 -10.12
CA GLU A 448 -23.71 -24.59 -11.17
C GLU A 448 -22.38 -23.82 -11.19
N SER A 449 -21.44 -24.18 -10.30
CA SER A 449 -20.13 -23.51 -10.18
C SER A 449 -20.25 -21.99 -9.97
N VAL A 450 -21.22 -21.57 -9.15
CA VAL A 450 -21.48 -20.15 -8.86
C VAL A 450 -20.66 -19.72 -7.65
N TRP A 451 -20.11 -18.52 -7.72
CA TRP A 451 -19.33 -18.00 -6.61
C TRP A 451 -20.22 -17.75 -5.39
N HIS A 452 -19.70 -18.11 -4.23
CA HIS A 452 -20.39 -17.91 -2.95
C HIS A 452 -19.39 -17.57 -1.84
N ARG A 453 -19.89 -17.02 -0.74
CA ARG A 453 -19.04 -16.56 0.36
C ARG A 453 -18.70 -17.71 1.33
N ALA A 454 -17.45 -17.75 1.77
CA ALA A 454 -16.96 -18.70 2.77
C ALA A 454 -15.93 -18.06 3.70
N VAL A 455 -15.65 -18.73 4.81
CA VAL A 455 -14.54 -18.42 5.72
C VAL A 455 -13.58 -19.59 5.80
N HIS A 456 -12.29 -19.29 5.82
CA HIS A 456 -11.24 -20.24 6.21
C HIS A 456 -10.67 -19.79 7.55
N VAL A 457 -10.66 -20.68 8.54
CA VAL A 457 -10.07 -20.40 9.84
C VAL A 457 -8.92 -21.34 10.10
N TRP A 458 -7.76 -20.74 10.35
CA TRP A 458 -6.54 -21.43 10.71
C TRP A 458 -6.25 -21.24 12.19
N VAL A 459 -6.15 -22.33 12.95
CA VAL A 459 -5.70 -22.28 14.35
C VAL A 459 -4.20 -22.51 14.36
N PHE A 460 -3.45 -21.50 14.80
CA PHE A 460 -2.00 -21.45 14.71
C PHE A 460 -1.37 -21.46 16.10
N ASP A 461 -0.69 -22.55 16.43
CA ASP A 461 0.21 -22.67 17.56
C ASP A 461 1.45 -21.79 17.28
N VAL A 462 1.42 -20.56 17.80
CA VAL A 462 2.48 -19.57 17.58
C VAL A 462 3.77 -19.94 18.30
N GLU A 463 3.69 -20.73 19.36
CA GLU A 463 4.85 -21.14 20.15
C GLU A 463 5.65 -22.19 19.39
N SER A 464 4.98 -23.25 18.92
CA SER A 464 5.64 -24.35 18.22
C SER A 464 5.67 -24.17 16.70
N CYS A 465 5.09 -23.08 16.17
CA CYS A 465 4.98 -22.81 14.72
C CYS A 465 4.19 -23.89 13.95
N ARG A 466 3.09 -24.38 14.53
CA ARG A 466 2.26 -25.46 13.96
C ARG A 466 0.82 -25.02 13.71
N LEU A 467 0.14 -25.66 12.76
CA LEU A 467 -1.28 -25.44 12.50
C LEU A 467 -2.12 -26.65 12.86
N LEU A 468 -3.27 -26.41 13.47
CA LEU A 468 -4.29 -27.44 13.64
C LEU A 468 -4.98 -27.71 12.30
N LEU A 469 -4.86 -28.93 11.82
CA LEU A 469 -5.56 -29.45 10.64
C LEU A 469 -6.65 -30.43 11.06
N LEU A 470 -7.71 -30.44 10.27
CA LEU A 470 -8.91 -31.23 10.47
C LEU A 470 -9.05 -32.21 9.31
N LEU A 471 -9.11 -33.51 9.61
CA LEU A 471 -9.43 -34.53 8.64
C LEU A 471 -10.94 -34.51 8.38
N ARG A 472 -11.32 -34.07 7.19
CA ARG A 472 -12.73 -34.01 6.79
C ARG A 472 -13.30 -35.42 6.72
N SER A 473 -14.51 -35.61 7.26
CA SER A 473 -15.17 -36.92 7.24
C SER A 473 -15.25 -37.47 5.81
N PRO A 474 -14.93 -38.75 5.55
CA PRO A 474 -15.03 -39.36 4.22
C PRO A 474 -16.43 -39.30 3.61
N LYS A 475 -17.47 -39.10 4.44
CA LYS A 475 -18.87 -38.94 4.01
C LYS A 475 -19.15 -37.57 3.40
N LYS A 476 -18.24 -36.61 3.52
CA LYS A 476 -18.38 -35.28 2.91
C LYS A 476 -18.34 -35.39 1.39
N ARG A 477 -19.31 -34.74 0.74
CA ARG A 477 -19.40 -34.68 -0.74
C ARG A 477 -18.14 -34.10 -1.39
N HIS A 478 -17.57 -33.04 -0.81
CA HIS A 478 -16.39 -32.36 -1.35
C HIS A 478 -15.21 -32.47 -0.39
N PHE A 479 -14.08 -32.93 -0.94
CA PHE A 479 -12.81 -33.10 -0.24
C PHE A 479 -12.92 -34.01 1.02
N GLY A 480 -13.80 -35.01 1.00
CA GLY A 480 -13.89 -36.00 2.07
C GLY A 480 -12.60 -36.82 2.18
N GLY A 481 -12.16 -37.09 3.41
CA GLY A 481 -10.91 -37.82 3.66
C GLY A 481 -9.63 -36.99 3.42
N ARG A 482 -9.73 -35.67 3.28
CA ARG A 482 -8.58 -34.77 3.13
C ARG A 482 -8.40 -33.87 4.35
N TRP A 483 -7.14 -33.58 4.67
CA TRP A 483 -6.74 -32.61 5.69
C TRP A 483 -7.00 -31.18 5.22
N ASN A 484 -7.63 -30.38 6.08
CA ASN A 484 -7.98 -29.00 5.77
C ASN A 484 -7.98 -28.12 7.02
N CYS A 485 -8.13 -26.81 6.84
CA CYS A 485 -8.49 -25.89 7.92
C CYS A 485 -10.00 -25.97 8.23
N SER A 486 -10.45 -25.26 9.28
CA SER A 486 -11.89 -25.13 9.56
C SER A 486 -12.52 -24.23 8.49
N THR A 487 -13.64 -24.65 7.93
CA THR A 487 -14.29 -23.95 6.82
C THR A 487 -15.77 -23.74 7.09
N GLY A 488 -16.25 -22.50 6.93
CA GLY A 488 -17.66 -22.15 7.11
C GLY A 488 -18.24 -21.53 5.85
N HIS A 489 -19.50 -21.83 5.54
CA HIS A 489 -20.24 -21.11 4.50
C HIS A 489 -20.96 -19.93 5.13
N ILE A 490 -20.77 -18.75 4.57
CA ILE A 490 -21.44 -17.54 5.05
C ILE A 490 -22.84 -17.54 4.41
N LYS A 491 -23.89 -17.57 5.24
CA LYS A 491 -25.26 -17.48 4.72
C LYS A 491 -25.52 -16.07 4.21
N MET A 492 -26.52 -15.94 3.35
CA MET A 492 -26.97 -14.64 2.88
C MET A 492 -27.34 -13.74 4.07
N GLY A 493 -26.72 -12.56 4.14
CA GLY A 493 -26.92 -11.60 5.23
C GLY A 493 -26.07 -11.84 6.48
N ASP A 494 -25.43 -13.00 6.61
CA ASP A 494 -24.60 -13.29 7.78
C ASP A 494 -23.21 -12.62 7.65
N PRO A 495 -22.64 -12.13 8.75
CA PRO A 495 -21.25 -11.70 8.79
C PRO A 495 -20.26 -12.86 8.66
N ALA A 496 -19.03 -12.54 8.24
CA ALA A 496 -17.95 -13.52 8.16
C ALA A 496 -17.44 -13.97 9.54
N LEU A 497 -17.18 -13.02 10.46
CA LEU A 497 -16.51 -13.31 11.74
C LEU A 497 -17.29 -14.25 12.69
N PRO A 498 -18.60 -14.08 12.93
CA PRO A 498 -19.41 -15.03 13.68
C PRO A 498 -19.53 -16.38 12.97
N THR A 499 -19.48 -16.40 11.62
CA THR A 499 -19.41 -17.66 10.86
C THR A 499 -18.09 -18.38 11.10
N ALA A 500 -16.97 -17.65 11.18
CA ALA A 500 -15.64 -18.18 11.52
C ALA A 500 -15.59 -18.71 12.96
N LEU A 501 -16.11 -17.94 13.93
CA LEU A 501 -16.24 -18.40 15.31
C LEU A 501 -17.09 -19.67 15.40
N LYS A 502 -18.23 -19.67 14.72
CA LYS A 502 -19.13 -20.81 14.70
C LYS A 502 -18.48 -22.03 14.04
N SER A 503 -17.77 -21.88 12.93
CA SER A 503 -17.14 -23.02 12.25
C SER A 503 -16.12 -23.72 13.15
N VAL A 504 -15.28 -22.96 13.87
CA VAL A 504 -14.32 -23.53 14.81
C VAL A 504 -15.01 -24.21 16.00
N LYS A 505 -16.06 -23.58 16.56
CA LYS A 505 -16.83 -24.18 17.66
C LYS A 505 -17.55 -25.45 17.24
N ASP A 506 -18.13 -25.47 16.06
CA ASP A 506 -18.83 -26.64 15.52
C ASP A 506 -17.81 -27.73 15.18
N ASP A 507 -16.71 -27.41 14.49
CA ASP A 507 -15.75 -28.39 13.98
C ASP A 507 -14.93 -29.09 15.09
N VAL A 508 -14.40 -28.32 16.05
CA VAL A 508 -13.43 -28.81 17.05
C VAL A 508 -13.81 -28.51 18.50
N GLY A 509 -14.91 -27.80 18.76
CA GLY A 509 -15.42 -27.61 20.12
C GLY A 509 -14.64 -26.62 20.98
N LEU A 510 -13.89 -25.68 20.39
CA LEU A 510 -13.14 -24.66 21.13
C LEU A 510 -14.08 -23.62 21.78
N GLY A 511 -14.58 -23.95 22.98
CA GLY A 511 -15.65 -23.21 23.65
C GLY A 511 -15.27 -21.83 24.20
N ASN A 512 -14.02 -21.65 24.63
CA ASN A 512 -13.54 -20.43 25.30
C ASN A 512 -13.15 -19.29 24.34
N VAL A 513 -13.23 -19.54 23.04
CA VAL A 513 -12.87 -18.55 22.01
C VAL A 513 -14.07 -17.63 21.73
N THR A 514 -13.77 -16.35 21.52
CA THR A 514 -14.67 -15.25 21.20
C THR A 514 -14.30 -14.63 19.85
N GLU A 515 -15.13 -13.72 19.34
CA GLU A 515 -14.85 -13.06 18.05
C GLU A 515 -13.56 -12.20 18.08
N ASN A 516 -13.17 -11.67 19.25
CA ASN A 516 -11.96 -10.84 19.41
C ASN A 516 -10.66 -11.62 19.22
N ASP A 517 -10.72 -12.95 19.29
CA ASP A 517 -9.53 -13.81 19.21
C ASP A 517 -9.13 -14.13 17.78
N PHE A 518 -9.99 -13.77 16.82
CA PHE A 518 -9.78 -14.02 15.41
C PHE A 518 -9.15 -12.79 14.78
N GLU A 519 -7.96 -12.96 14.26
CA GLU A 519 -7.31 -11.98 13.41
C GLU A 519 -7.77 -12.19 11.97
N TYR A 520 -8.32 -11.14 11.33
CA TYR A 520 -8.57 -11.17 9.90
C TYR A 520 -7.26 -11.00 9.13
N LEU A 521 -6.91 -11.95 8.26
CA LEU A 521 -5.70 -11.86 7.46
C LEU A 521 -5.95 -11.15 6.12
N PHE A 522 -6.84 -11.70 5.30
CA PHE A 522 -7.16 -11.19 3.96
C PHE A 522 -8.40 -11.88 3.39
N GLN A 523 -8.93 -11.31 2.32
CA GLN A 523 -9.95 -11.93 1.47
C GLN A 523 -9.32 -12.32 0.14
N THR A 524 -9.74 -13.45 -0.43
CA THR A 524 -9.25 -13.92 -1.72
C THR A 524 -10.28 -14.77 -2.46
N LEU A 525 -10.02 -15.04 -3.73
CA LEU A 525 -10.86 -15.86 -4.59
C LEU A 525 -10.27 -17.26 -4.70
N VAL A 526 -11.08 -18.28 -4.43
CA VAL A 526 -10.68 -19.69 -4.50
C VAL A 526 -11.53 -20.39 -5.55
N GLU A 527 -10.88 -20.94 -6.57
CA GLU A 527 -11.51 -21.77 -7.60
C GLU A 527 -10.82 -23.14 -7.61
N MET A 528 -11.54 -24.20 -7.24
CA MET A 528 -10.99 -25.55 -7.12
C MET A 528 -11.84 -26.59 -7.85
N ASP A 529 -11.19 -27.54 -8.51
CA ASP A 529 -11.86 -28.73 -9.01
C ASP A 529 -12.31 -29.62 -7.84
N THR A 530 -13.60 -30.00 -7.83
CA THR A 530 -14.18 -30.85 -6.79
C THR A 530 -14.16 -32.34 -7.11
N GLY A 531 -13.60 -32.74 -8.26
CA GLY A 531 -13.54 -34.13 -8.72
C GLY A 531 -14.82 -34.61 -9.42
N GLY A 532 -15.61 -33.69 -9.98
CA GLY A 532 -16.85 -33.95 -10.75
C GLY A 532 -17.08 -32.86 -11.81
N ASP A 533 -18.30 -32.73 -12.36
CA ASP A 533 -18.60 -31.77 -13.45
C ASP A 533 -18.67 -30.29 -13.01
N ALA A 534 -18.25 -29.95 -11.78
CA ALA A 534 -18.40 -28.61 -11.23
C ALA A 534 -17.17 -28.13 -10.42
N PHE A 535 -16.90 -26.83 -10.52
CA PHE A 535 -15.85 -26.14 -9.77
C PHE A 535 -16.42 -25.53 -8.49
N LEU A 536 -15.69 -25.68 -7.39
CA LEU A 536 -15.91 -24.85 -6.21
C LEU A 536 -15.41 -23.45 -6.51
N LYS A 537 -16.30 -22.46 -6.45
CA LYS A 537 -15.94 -21.04 -6.58
C LYS A 537 -16.31 -20.28 -5.32
N GLN A 538 -15.34 -19.71 -4.63
CA GLN A 538 -15.55 -19.05 -3.33
C GLN A 538 -14.85 -17.70 -3.22
N VAL A 539 -15.58 -16.74 -2.66
CA VAL A 539 -14.99 -15.53 -2.07
C VAL A 539 -14.73 -15.84 -0.60
N VAL A 540 -13.46 -15.95 -0.23
CA VAL A 540 -13.04 -16.48 1.07
C VAL A 540 -12.48 -15.37 1.95
N ASP A 541 -13.08 -15.17 3.11
CA ASP A 541 -12.50 -14.38 4.21
C ASP A 541 -11.60 -15.30 5.06
N VAL A 542 -10.29 -15.01 5.13
CA VAL A 542 -9.30 -15.84 5.84
C VAL A 542 -9.02 -15.25 7.21
N TYR A 543 -9.25 -16.04 8.25
CA TYR A 543 -9.00 -15.70 9.66
C TYR A 543 -7.94 -16.60 10.29
N LEU A 544 -7.20 -16.02 11.23
CA LEU A 544 -6.19 -16.69 12.05
C LEU A 544 -6.60 -16.64 13.51
N LEU A 545 -6.60 -17.79 14.17
CA LEU A 545 -6.72 -17.92 15.63
C LEU A 545 -5.36 -18.33 16.17
N SER A 546 -4.60 -17.37 16.70
CA SER A 546 -3.29 -17.63 17.29
C SER A 546 -3.43 -18.19 18.71
N VAL A 547 -2.71 -19.25 19.04
CA VAL A 547 -2.66 -19.87 20.37
C VAL A 547 -1.20 -20.11 20.79
N PRO A 548 -0.78 -19.79 22.02
CA PRO A 548 -1.57 -19.16 23.08
C PRO A 548 -1.94 -17.68 22.78
N ASN A 549 -3.11 -17.25 23.26
CA ASN A 549 -3.59 -15.86 23.30
C ASN A 549 -3.82 -15.46 24.77
N GLU A 550 -3.23 -14.33 25.20
CA GLU A 550 -3.18 -13.88 26.60
C GLU A 550 -4.57 -13.59 27.21
N GLU A 551 -5.60 -13.34 26.41
CA GLU A 551 -6.92 -12.92 26.91
C GLU A 551 -7.96 -14.04 27.02
N THR A 552 -7.87 -15.11 26.21
CA THR A 552 -9.02 -16.01 25.97
C THR A 552 -8.67 -17.48 25.72
N CYS A 553 -7.53 -17.77 25.08
CA CYS A 553 -7.06 -19.12 24.81
C CYS A 553 -5.59 -19.24 25.24
N PRO A 554 -5.31 -19.29 26.55
CA PRO A 554 -3.95 -19.14 27.08
C PRO A 554 -3.06 -20.36 26.84
N VAL A 555 -3.59 -21.45 26.28
CA VAL A 555 -2.86 -22.72 26.11
C VAL A 555 -3.21 -23.34 24.77
N ILE A 556 -2.21 -23.93 24.12
CA ILE A 556 -2.35 -24.73 22.90
C ILE A 556 -3.35 -25.88 23.18
N PRO A 557 -4.45 -26.01 22.41
CA PRO A 557 -5.44 -27.05 22.65
C PRO A 557 -4.85 -28.46 22.60
N ASP A 558 -5.10 -29.25 23.65
CA ASP A 558 -4.82 -30.69 23.63
C ASP A 558 -5.79 -31.37 22.66
N LEU A 559 -5.26 -32.06 21.65
CA LEU A 559 -6.05 -32.77 20.63
C LEU A 559 -7.05 -33.75 21.24
N THR A 560 -6.74 -34.36 22.39
CA THR A 560 -7.64 -35.31 23.06
C THR A 560 -8.82 -34.65 23.77
N SER A 561 -8.73 -33.34 24.02
CA SER A 561 -9.77 -32.55 24.68
C SER A 561 -10.78 -31.92 23.71
N LEU A 562 -10.50 -31.96 22.41
CA LEU A 562 -11.35 -31.37 21.37
C LEU A 562 -12.61 -32.20 21.15
N SER A 563 -13.75 -31.52 21.04
CA SER A 563 -15.04 -32.16 20.76
C SER A 563 -15.34 -32.06 19.26
N LEU A 564 -14.94 -33.08 18.50
CA LEU A 564 -15.08 -33.10 17.05
C LEU A 564 -16.55 -33.27 16.61
N ALA A 565 -17.00 -32.47 15.63
CA ALA A 565 -18.32 -32.64 15.04
C ALA A 565 -18.42 -33.98 14.29
N LYS A 566 -19.18 -34.92 14.85
CA LYS A 566 -19.44 -36.23 14.26
C LYS A 566 -20.04 -36.10 12.85
N GLY A 567 -19.37 -36.70 11.86
CA GLY A 567 -19.78 -36.67 10.46
C GLY A 567 -19.28 -35.44 9.68
N GLU A 568 -18.64 -34.50 10.34
CA GLU A 568 -17.99 -33.34 9.73
C GLU A 568 -16.46 -33.49 9.78
N VAL A 569 -15.93 -33.81 10.96
CA VAL A 569 -14.50 -33.97 11.25
C VAL A 569 -14.27 -35.33 11.90
N ASP A 570 -13.37 -36.13 11.32
CA ASP A 570 -13.05 -37.47 11.83
C ASP A 570 -11.82 -37.46 12.74
N GLN A 571 -10.82 -36.62 12.43
CA GLN A 571 -9.57 -36.51 13.18
C GLN A 571 -9.02 -35.08 13.12
N VAL A 572 -8.06 -34.79 14.00
CA VAL A 572 -7.31 -33.53 14.05
C VAL A 572 -5.83 -33.81 14.24
N MET A 573 -4.96 -32.95 13.73
CA MET A 573 -3.52 -33.04 13.94
C MET A 573 -2.88 -31.66 13.95
N TYR A 574 -1.72 -31.53 14.59
CA TYR A 574 -0.84 -30.39 14.37
C TYR A 574 0.15 -30.71 13.25
N LEU A 575 0.34 -29.76 12.32
CA LEU A 575 1.34 -29.83 11.26
C LEU A 575 2.26 -28.61 11.31
N GLU A 576 3.57 -28.83 11.21
CA GLU A 576 4.56 -27.76 11.10
C GLU A 576 4.26 -26.82 9.91
N LEU A 577 4.43 -25.51 10.12
CA LEU A 577 4.20 -24.49 9.08
C LEU A 577 5.01 -24.77 7.81
N ASP A 578 6.29 -25.14 7.97
CA ASP A 578 7.18 -25.47 6.85
C ASP A 578 6.70 -26.71 6.11
N ARG A 579 6.24 -27.75 6.83
CA ARG A 579 5.70 -28.96 6.21
C ARG A 579 4.40 -28.69 5.47
N LEU A 580 3.54 -27.81 5.99
CA LEU A 580 2.36 -27.35 5.28
C LEU A 580 2.75 -26.56 4.01
N GLN A 581 3.79 -25.74 4.06
CA GLN A 581 4.31 -25.04 2.88
C GLN A 581 4.85 -26.01 1.82
N GLU A 582 5.53 -27.09 2.23
CA GLU A 582 5.94 -28.16 1.32
C GLU A 582 4.72 -28.81 0.65
N VAL A 583 3.65 -29.10 1.39
CA VAL A 583 2.39 -29.63 0.83
C VAL A 583 1.83 -28.69 -0.24
N TYR A 584 1.85 -27.38 -0.01
CA TYR A 584 1.33 -26.37 -0.95
C TYR A 584 2.20 -26.15 -2.18
N THR A 585 3.50 -26.42 -2.08
CA THR A 585 4.50 -26.21 -3.15
C THR A 585 4.83 -27.49 -3.92
N THR A 586 4.45 -28.67 -3.42
CA THR A 586 4.62 -29.95 -4.10
C THR A 586 3.73 -30.05 -5.34
N SER A 587 4.30 -30.48 -6.46
CA SER A 587 3.59 -30.65 -7.73
C SER A 587 3.70 -32.09 -8.26
N PRO A 588 2.57 -32.82 -8.45
CA PRO A 588 1.22 -32.40 -8.12
C PRO A 588 0.98 -32.38 -6.59
N PRO A 589 0.02 -31.57 -6.10
CA PRO A 589 -0.29 -31.50 -4.67
C PRO A 589 -0.65 -32.87 -4.08
N PRO A 590 -0.26 -33.17 -2.83
CA PRO A 590 -0.66 -34.41 -2.15
C PRO A 590 -2.18 -34.55 -2.08
N HIS A 591 -2.70 -35.70 -2.50
CA HIS A 591 -4.15 -35.91 -2.63
C HIS A 591 -4.89 -35.95 -1.27
N ASP A 592 -4.16 -36.24 -0.19
CA ASP A 592 -4.65 -36.26 1.19
C ASP A 592 -4.80 -34.86 1.80
N PHE A 593 -4.44 -33.78 1.10
CA PHE A 593 -4.61 -32.40 1.55
C PHE A 593 -5.53 -31.59 0.64
N VAL A 594 -6.22 -30.62 1.23
CA VAL A 594 -6.86 -29.52 0.49
C VAL A 594 -5.83 -28.41 0.32
N VAL A 595 -5.40 -28.19 -0.93
CA VAL A 595 -4.43 -27.14 -1.27
C VAL A 595 -5.16 -26.03 -2.00
N PHE A 596 -5.27 -24.87 -1.37
CA PHE A 596 -5.93 -23.71 -1.96
C PHE A 596 -5.06 -23.08 -3.06
N PRO A 597 -5.57 -22.93 -4.29
CA PRO A 597 -4.82 -22.39 -5.41
C PRO A 597 -4.66 -20.86 -5.32
N GLY A 598 -3.60 -20.36 -5.95
CA GLY A 598 -3.32 -18.94 -6.09
C GLY A 598 -2.10 -18.49 -5.28
N ASP A 599 -1.13 -17.89 -5.98
CA ASP A 599 0.10 -17.36 -5.37
C ASP A 599 -0.21 -16.34 -4.26
N ASP A 600 -1.32 -15.59 -4.40
CA ASP A 600 -1.77 -14.60 -3.42
C ASP A 600 -2.22 -15.24 -2.10
N TYR A 601 -2.93 -16.38 -2.14
CA TYR A 601 -3.34 -17.11 -0.93
C TYR A 601 -2.09 -17.60 -0.19
N GLN A 602 -1.21 -18.32 -0.89
CA GLN A 602 -0.03 -18.95 -0.29
C GLN A 602 0.96 -17.91 0.24
N THR A 603 1.30 -16.91 -0.59
CA THR A 603 2.29 -15.89 -0.24
C THR A 603 1.85 -15.11 0.98
N ARG A 604 0.59 -14.63 1.01
CA ARG A 604 0.09 -13.86 2.15
C ARG A 604 -0.07 -14.73 3.40
N PHE A 605 -0.53 -15.96 3.23
CA PHE A 605 -0.75 -16.87 4.35
C PHE A 605 0.56 -17.21 5.08
N PHE A 606 1.53 -17.79 4.37
CA PHE A 606 2.79 -18.20 4.98
C PHE A 606 3.60 -17.00 5.49
N PHE A 607 3.56 -15.86 4.78
CA PHE A 607 4.19 -14.62 5.26
C PHE A 607 3.61 -14.16 6.60
N ASN A 608 2.29 -14.06 6.73
CA ASN A 608 1.66 -13.58 7.97
C ASN A 608 1.99 -14.49 9.16
N LEU A 609 1.92 -15.81 8.99
CA LEU A 609 2.21 -16.76 10.07
C LEU A 609 3.68 -16.72 10.52
N ARG A 610 4.64 -16.62 9.57
CA ARG A 610 6.06 -16.44 9.92
C ARG A 610 6.31 -15.14 10.69
N GLN A 611 5.65 -14.05 10.32
CA GLN A 611 5.75 -12.79 11.07
C GLN A 611 5.18 -12.92 12.48
N ARG A 612 4.08 -13.66 12.68
CA ARG A 612 3.49 -13.89 14.01
C ARG A 612 4.42 -14.72 14.89
N HIS A 613 4.97 -15.82 14.36
CA HIS A 613 5.93 -16.64 15.09
C HIS A 613 7.19 -15.83 15.46
N LYS A 614 7.73 -15.03 14.52
CA LYS A 614 8.87 -14.15 14.79
C LYS A 614 8.59 -13.16 15.93
N LYS A 615 7.46 -12.47 15.90
CA LYS A 615 7.07 -11.52 16.97
C LYS A 615 6.89 -12.21 18.32
N TYR A 616 6.35 -13.43 18.32
CA TYR A 616 6.21 -14.23 19.53
C TYR A 616 7.60 -14.56 20.13
N LEU A 617 8.54 -15.02 19.30
CA LEU A 617 9.91 -15.29 19.75
C LEU A 617 10.62 -14.04 20.29
N GLU A 618 10.42 -12.88 19.65
CA GLU A 618 10.96 -11.61 20.13
C GLU A 618 10.42 -11.26 21.52
N LYS A 619 9.11 -11.42 21.75
CA LYS A 619 8.46 -11.16 23.04
C LYS A 619 8.95 -12.11 24.14
N VAL A 620 9.12 -13.39 23.84
CA VAL A 620 9.56 -14.40 24.83
C VAL A 620 11.06 -14.30 25.13
N ALA A 621 11.85 -13.71 24.23
CA ALA A 621 13.28 -13.50 24.43
C ALA A 621 13.60 -12.27 25.32
N GLU A 622 12.63 -11.41 25.63
CA GLU A 622 12.83 -10.28 26.55
C GLU A 622 12.98 -10.78 28.00
N PRO A 623 14.05 -10.39 28.72
CA PRO A 623 14.20 -10.73 30.13
C PRO A 623 13.05 -10.10 30.92
N PRO A 624 12.49 -10.78 31.94
CA PRO A 624 11.40 -10.22 32.73
C PRO A 624 11.83 -8.89 33.34
N GLU A 625 10.96 -7.88 33.23
CA GLU A 625 11.19 -6.58 33.86
C GLU A 625 11.52 -6.78 35.35
N PRO A 626 12.60 -6.16 35.88
CA PRO A 626 12.89 -6.25 37.29
C PRO A 626 11.70 -5.68 38.07
N PRO A 627 11.30 -6.32 39.19
CA PRO A 627 10.18 -5.84 39.98
C PRO A 627 10.45 -4.39 40.39
N MET A 628 9.52 -3.50 40.04
CA MET A 628 9.50 -2.14 40.57
C MET A 628 9.31 -2.23 42.09
N PHE A 629 10.38 -1.99 42.84
CA PHE A 629 10.37 -1.80 44.29
C PHE A 629 10.07 -0.34 44.65
#